data_AF-A0A2V9N9J7-F1
#
_entry.id   AF-A0A2V9N9J7-F1
#
_cell.length_a   1.000
_cell.length_b   1.000
_cell.length_c   1.000
_cell.angle_alpha   90.00
_cell.angle_beta   90.00
_cell.angle_gamma   90.00
#
_symmetry.space_group_name_H-M   'P 1'
#
loop_
_entity.id
_entity.type
_entity.pdbx_description
1 polymer ?
#
loop_
_entity_poly.entity_id
_entity_poly.type
_entity_poly.pdbx_seq_one_letter_code
_entity_poly.pdbx_strand_id
1 'polypeptide(L)'
;MRSFTVITALAAFAACGVGATQKQTIPALRWAENATNCTFRDADDGRTYYGLSSRDFEITLAVDRQELEKIPHRAKPMLGVFLTFHYKGNDKFEELQNKMYLEYTKHSQVVKGSLDPDDMLKHL
;
A
#
# COMPACT_ATOMS: atom_id res chain seq x y z
N MET A 1 -12.80 -70.68 -18.04
CA MET A 1 -14.22 -70.23 -18.01
C MET A 1 -14.78 -70.46 -16.62
N ARG A 2 -15.02 -69.39 -15.85
CA ARG A 2 -15.97 -69.31 -14.73
C ARG A 2 -16.00 -67.88 -14.21
N SER A 3 -17.05 -67.17 -14.58
CA SER A 3 -17.39 -65.81 -14.13
C SER A 3 -17.87 -65.85 -12.69
N PHE A 4 -17.50 -64.85 -11.88
CA PHE A 4 -18.34 -64.34 -10.79
C PHE A 4 -18.17 -62.83 -10.65
N THR A 5 -19.30 -62.21 -10.36
CA THR A 5 -19.66 -60.81 -10.54
C THR A 5 -19.47 -60.01 -9.23
N VAL A 6 -18.90 -58.81 -9.36
CA VAL A 6 -19.13 -57.52 -8.63
C VAL A 6 -19.45 -57.54 -7.13
N ILE A 7 -18.63 -56.84 -6.34
CA ILE A 7 -19.13 -55.96 -5.27
C ILE A 7 -18.48 -54.58 -5.39
N THR A 8 -19.36 -53.62 -5.62
CA THR A 8 -19.18 -52.17 -5.66
C THR A 8 -18.76 -51.62 -4.29
N ALA A 9 -17.78 -50.71 -4.26
CA ALA A 9 -17.67 -49.70 -3.20
C ALA A 9 -17.08 -48.42 -3.80
N LEU A 10 -17.96 -47.65 -4.46
CA LEU A 10 -17.68 -46.27 -4.85
C LEU A 10 -17.74 -45.42 -3.57
N ALA A 11 -16.60 -45.22 -2.92
CA ALA A 11 -16.48 -44.23 -1.84
C ALA A 11 -16.48 -42.83 -2.47
N ALA A 12 -17.67 -42.28 -2.68
CA ALA A 12 -17.86 -40.87 -2.96
C ALA A 12 -17.50 -40.07 -1.70
N PHE A 13 -16.23 -39.72 -1.54
CA PHE A 13 -15.85 -38.65 -0.63
C PHE A 13 -16.34 -37.35 -1.22
N ALA A 14 -17.46 -36.88 -0.69
CA ALA A 14 -18.01 -35.56 -0.94
C ALA A 14 -16.91 -34.52 -0.70
N ALA A 15 -16.43 -33.93 -1.80
CA ALA A 15 -15.58 -32.76 -1.76
C ALA A 15 -16.42 -31.55 -1.32
N CYS A 16 -16.66 -31.44 -0.01
CA CYS A 16 -16.98 -30.15 0.62
C CYS A 16 -15.68 -29.48 1.05
N GLY A 17 -14.81 -29.22 0.08
CA GLY A 17 -13.78 -28.20 0.24
C GLY A 17 -14.48 -26.85 0.13
N VAL A 18 -14.90 -26.29 1.26
CA VAL A 18 -15.27 -24.89 1.36
C VAL A 18 -14.09 -24.11 0.81
N GLY A 19 -14.25 -23.55 -0.39
CA GLY A 19 -13.29 -22.63 -0.97
C GLY A 19 -13.24 -21.40 -0.08
N ALA A 20 -12.37 -21.43 0.93
CA ALA A 20 -11.99 -20.24 1.65
C ALA A 20 -11.40 -19.30 0.59
N THR A 21 -12.13 -18.25 0.25
CA THR A 21 -11.58 -17.12 -0.50
C THR A 21 -10.39 -16.65 0.32
N GLN A 22 -9.20 -17.03 -0.12
CA GLN A 22 -7.95 -16.60 0.47
C GLN A 22 -7.97 -15.08 0.34
N LYS A 23 -8.26 -14.37 1.45
CA LYS A 23 -8.15 -12.91 1.49
C LYS A 23 -6.75 -12.62 0.98
N GLN A 24 -6.66 -11.97 -0.19
CA GLN A 24 -5.39 -11.50 -0.71
C GLN A 24 -4.83 -10.55 0.35
N THR A 25 -3.90 -11.06 1.14
CA THR A 25 -3.12 -10.24 2.07
C THR A 25 -2.23 -9.40 1.18
N ILE A 26 -2.67 -8.18 0.88
CA ILE A 26 -1.83 -7.19 0.21
C ILE A 26 -0.62 -7.00 1.13
N PRO A 27 0.61 -7.22 0.64
CA PRO A 27 1.81 -7.02 1.45
C PRO A 27 1.83 -5.56 1.92
N ALA A 28 1.64 -5.35 3.22
CA ALA A 28 1.71 -4.02 3.82
C ALA A 28 3.16 -3.74 4.19
N LEU A 29 3.79 -2.82 3.47
CA LEU A 29 5.12 -2.34 3.80
C LEU A 29 4.99 -1.08 4.65
N ARG A 30 5.58 -1.09 5.85
CA ARG A 30 5.53 0.02 6.79
C ARG A 30 6.93 0.57 7.02
N TRP A 31 7.07 1.88 6.86
CA TRP A 31 8.30 2.56 7.26
C TRP A 31 8.46 2.51 8.77
N ALA A 32 9.66 2.17 9.22
CA ALA A 32 10.02 2.15 10.64
C ALA A 32 11.44 2.69 10.81
N GLU A 33 11.61 3.53 11.82
CA GLU A 33 12.91 4.09 12.16
C GLU A 33 13.89 2.97 12.51
N ASN A 34 15.12 3.05 11.99
CA ASN A 34 16.19 2.06 12.15
C ASN A 34 15.94 0.67 11.54
N ALA A 35 14.85 0.45 10.81
CA ALA A 35 14.69 -0.79 10.05
C ALA A 35 15.67 -0.82 8.87
N THR A 36 16.26 -2.00 8.59
CA THR A 36 17.33 -2.15 7.59
C THR A 36 16.92 -1.82 6.16
N ASN A 37 15.62 -1.92 5.86
CA ASN A 37 15.04 -1.60 4.56
C ASN A 37 14.45 -0.19 4.50
N CYS A 38 14.60 0.61 5.56
CA CYS A 38 14.09 1.97 5.68
C CYS A 38 15.25 2.96 5.79
N THR A 39 15.10 4.12 5.18
CA THR A 39 16.07 5.22 5.30
C THR A 39 15.38 6.50 5.73
N PHE A 40 16.14 7.35 6.42
CA PHE A 40 15.77 8.71 6.77
C PHE A 40 16.93 9.63 6.40
N ARG A 41 16.65 10.76 5.75
CA ARG A 41 17.66 11.77 5.47
C ARG A 41 17.03 13.16 5.40
N ASP A 42 17.62 14.09 6.14
CA ASP A 42 17.45 15.51 5.88
C ASP A 42 18.44 15.95 4.81
N ALA A 43 17.93 16.67 3.82
CA ALA A 43 18.71 17.14 2.68
C ALA A 43 18.86 18.65 2.69
N ASP A 44 19.93 19.12 2.05
CA ASP A 44 20.25 20.54 1.89
C ASP A 44 19.28 21.26 0.92
N ASP A 45 18.47 20.50 0.18
CA ASP A 45 17.42 21.01 -0.71
C ASP A 45 16.13 21.45 0.02
N GLY A 46 16.13 21.39 1.35
CA GLY A 46 14.98 21.77 2.17
C GLY A 46 13.93 20.66 2.35
N ARG A 47 14.18 19.45 1.85
CA ARG A 47 13.28 18.31 1.98
C ARG A 47 13.81 17.26 2.95
N THR A 48 12.87 16.58 3.59
CA THR A 48 13.12 15.38 4.37
C THR A 48 12.66 14.17 3.57
N TYR A 49 13.52 13.15 3.49
CA TYR A 49 13.30 11.95 2.68
C TYR A 49 13.14 10.72 3.57
N TYR A 50 12.06 9.98 3.32
CA TYR A 50 11.78 8.68 3.92
C TYR A 50 11.82 7.62 2.83
N GLY A 51 12.84 6.77 2.86
CA GLY A 51 12.99 5.67 1.91
C GLY A 51 12.48 4.36 2.50
N LEU A 52 11.87 3.54 1.66
CA LEU A 52 11.34 2.23 2.00
C LEU A 52 11.62 1.28 0.84
N SER A 53 12.31 0.18 1.12
CA SER A 53 12.68 -0.80 0.12
C SER A 53 12.10 -2.18 0.43
N SER A 54 11.84 -2.93 -0.62
CA SER A 54 11.50 -4.35 -0.58
C SER A 54 12.20 -5.05 -1.75
N ARG A 55 11.88 -6.32 -1.97
CA ARG A 55 12.39 -7.09 -3.11
C ARG A 55 12.04 -6.41 -4.44
N ASP A 56 10.80 -5.97 -4.58
CA ASP A 56 10.24 -5.55 -5.87
C ASP A 56 10.09 -4.04 -5.99
N PHE A 57 10.26 -3.30 -4.90
CA PHE A 57 10.02 -1.85 -4.87
C PHE A 57 11.07 -1.09 -4.08
N GLU A 58 11.27 0.14 -4.50
CA GLU A 58 11.86 1.20 -3.72
C GLU A 58 10.95 2.41 -3.81
N ILE A 59 10.57 2.91 -2.63
CA ILE A 59 9.61 3.98 -2.46
C ILE A 59 10.32 5.08 -1.69
N THR A 60 10.24 6.30 -2.21
CA THR A 60 10.77 7.48 -1.51
C THR A 60 9.64 8.49 -1.34
N LEU A 61 9.35 8.82 -0.10
CA LEU A 61 8.48 9.93 0.27
C LEU A 61 9.35 11.14 0.60
N ALA A 62 9.17 12.24 -0.14
CA ALA A 62 9.82 13.52 0.15
C ALA A 62 8.80 14.52 0.67
N VAL A 63 9.13 15.17 1.78
CA VAL A 63 8.31 16.19 2.43
C VAL A 63 9.09 17.49 2.48
N ASP A 64 8.48 18.57 1.99
CA ASP A 64 9.07 19.91 2.09
C ASP A 64 8.91 20.46 3.51
N ARG A 65 10.01 20.92 4.11
CA ARG A 65 9.99 21.48 5.47
C ARG A 65 9.09 22.71 5.57
N GLN A 66 9.07 23.56 4.54
CA GLN A 66 8.21 24.73 4.51
C GLN A 66 6.72 24.34 4.43
N GLU A 67 6.41 23.20 3.81
CA GLU A 67 5.02 22.74 3.75
C GLU A 67 4.51 22.40 5.15
N LEU A 68 5.32 21.72 5.96
CA LEU A 68 4.99 21.40 7.35
C LEU A 68 4.76 22.66 8.20
N GLU A 69 5.57 23.70 7.99
CA GLU A 69 5.43 24.99 8.69
C GLU A 69 4.17 25.76 8.26
N LYS A 70 3.74 25.62 6.99
CA LYS A 70 2.59 26.35 6.45
C LYS A 70 1.24 25.72 6.80
N ILE A 71 1.19 24.40 7.03
CA ILE A 71 -0.07 23.67 7.29
C ILE A 71 -0.93 24.31 8.39
N PRO A 72 -0.39 24.68 9.57
CA PRO A 72 -1.20 25.28 10.64
C PRO A 72 -1.81 26.63 10.27
N HIS A 73 -1.31 27.29 9.23
CA HIS A 73 -1.70 28.63 8.81
C HIS A 73 -2.57 28.67 7.55
N ARG A 74 -2.83 27.53 6.91
CA ARG A 74 -3.72 27.47 5.74
C ARG A 74 -5.18 27.42 6.18
N ALA A 75 -6.04 28.15 5.47
CA ALA A 75 -7.51 28.10 5.68
C ALA A 75 -8.07 26.68 5.53
N LYS A 76 -7.45 25.87 4.66
CA LYS A 76 -7.68 24.43 4.54
C LYS A 76 -6.34 23.70 4.76
N PRO A 77 -6.17 22.96 5.87
CA PRO A 77 -4.94 22.21 6.13
C PRO A 77 -4.73 21.14 5.05
N MET A 78 -3.64 21.26 4.33
CA MET A 78 -3.28 20.40 3.20
C MET A 78 -1.79 20.13 3.25
N LEU A 79 -1.40 18.88 3.05
CA LEU A 79 -0.01 18.44 3.03
C LEU A 79 0.32 17.94 1.62
N GLY A 80 1.17 18.69 0.91
CA GLY A 80 1.84 18.21 -0.29
C GLY A 80 2.98 17.25 0.05
N VAL A 81 3.02 16.10 -0.62
CA VAL A 81 4.15 15.16 -0.58
C VAL A 81 4.55 14.76 -1.99
N PHE A 82 5.82 14.44 -2.18
CA PHE A 82 6.30 13.87 -3.44
C PHE A 82 6.64 12.40 -3.23
N LEU A 83 6.00 11.53 -4.01
CA LEU A 83 6.15 10.09 -3.89
C LEU A 83 6.81 9.56 -5.17
N THR A 84 7.96 8.93 -5.00
CA THR A 84 8.69 8.26 -6.08
C THR A 84 8.58 6.76 -5.91
N PHE A 85 8.09 6.07 -6.94
CA PHE A 85 8.08 4.61 -7.02
C PHE A 85 9.11 4.13 -8.03
N HIS A 86 10.00 3.26 -7.61
CA HIS A 86 10.90 2.54 -8.48
C HIS A 86 10.59 1.04 -8.38
N TYR A 87 9.93 0.53 -9.41
CA TYR A 87 9.62 -0.89 -9.54
C TYR A 87 10.83 -1.65 -10.06
N LYS A 88 11.22 -2.72 -9.35
CA LYS A 88 12.38 -3.58 -9.64
C LYS A 88 11.97 -5.05 -9.83
N GLY A 89 10.68 -5.36 -9.78
CA GLY A 89 10.15 -6.70 -9.97
C GLY A 89 10.02 -7.09 -11.45
N ASN A 90 9.69 -8.36 -11.68
CA ASN A 90 9.55 -8.94 -13.03
C ASN A 90 8.09 -9.13 -13.47
N ASP A 91 7.13 -8.76 -12.61
CA ASP A 91 5.70 -8.90 -12.85
C ASP A 91 5.08 -7.58 -13.33
N LYS A 92 3.76 -7.58 -13.58
CA LYS A 92 3.02 -6.36 -13.91
C LYS A 92 2.77 -5.53 -12.65
N PHE A 93 3.04 -4.24 -12.74
CA PHE A 93 2.71 -3.25 -11.71
C PHE A 93 1.73 -2.23 -12.27
N GLU A 94 0.69 -1.93 -11.50
CA GLU A 94 -0.30 -0.89 -11.79
C GLU A 94 -0.37 0.07 -10.60
N GLU A 95 -0.16 1.36 -10.85
CA GLU A 95 -0.31 2.41 -9.85
C GLU A 95 -1.75 2.96 -9.88
N LEU A 96 -2.46 2.83 -8.76
CA LEU A 96 -3.83 3.34 -8.63
C LEU A 96 -3.82 4.58 -7.72
N GLN A 97 -3.58 5.76 -8.30
CA GLN A 97 -3.51 7.04 -7.55
C GLN A 97 -4.73 7.30 -6.67
N ASN A 98 -5.91 6.91 -7.14
CA ASN A 98 -7.20 7.06 -6.48
C ASN A 98 -7.34 6.20 -5.20
N LYS A 99 -6.35 5.33 -4.93
CA LYS A 99 -6.30 4.43 -3.77
C LYS A 99 -5.11 4.73 -2.85
N MET A 100 -4.49 5.90 -2.99
CA MET A 100 -3.49 6.38 -2.05
C MET A 100 -4.15 7.07 -0.86
N TYR A 101 -3.71 6.70 0.34
CA TYR A 101 -4.23 7.25 1.58
C TYR A 101 -3.08 7.61 2.51
N LEU A 102 -3.21 8.73 3.21
CA LEU A 102 -2.38 9.06 4.35
C LEU A 102 -3.12 8.73 5.64
N GLU A 103 -2.47 7.94 6.50
CA GLU A 103 -3.03 7.50 7.78
C GLU A 103 -2.20 8.04 8.96
N TYR A 104 -2.85 8.71 9.90
CA TYR A 104 -2.23 9.19 11.14
C TYR A 104 -2.50 8.21 12.29
N THR A 105 -1.51 7.40 12.70
CA THR A 105 -1.74 6.29 13.65
C THR A 105 -1.61 6.68 15.14
N LYS A 106 -1.31 7.94 15.49
CA LYS A 106 -0.90 8.27 16.87
C LYS A 106 -2.05 8.19 17.89
N HIS A 107 -3.28 8.63 17.55
CA HIS A 107 -4.41 8.71 18.50
C HIS A 107 -5.80 8.41 17.93
N SER A 108 -6.01 8.54 16.62
CA SER A 108 -7.26 8.22 15.94
C SER A 108 -6.92 7.86 14.50
N GLN A 109 -7.44 6.75 13.99
CA GLN A 109 -7.24 6.36 12.59
C GLN A 109 -7.96 7.36 11.67
N VAL A 110 -7.26 8.42 11.27
CA VAL A 110 -7.73 9.37 10.26
C VAL A 110 -7.10 8.97 8.94
N VAL A 111 -7.94 8.44 8.06
CA VAL A 111 -7.58 8.09 6.68
C VAL A 111 -8.06 9.21 5.77
N LYS A 112 -7.13 9.89 5.11
CA LYS A 112 -7.43 10.88 4.07
C LYS A 112 -6.94 10.36 2.74
N GLY A 113 -7.85 10.25 1.77
CA GLY A 113 -7.50 9.95 0.39
C GLY A 113 -6.74 11.11 -0.25
N SER A 114 -6.03 10.81 -1.34
CA SER A 114 -5.48 11.85 -2.20
C SER A 114 -6.58 12.83 -2.63
N LEU A 115 -6.23 14.11 -2.70
CA LEU A 115 -7.14 15.13 -3.23
C LEU A 115 -7.14 15.04 -4.76
N ASP A 116 -8.33 15.11 -5.34
CA ASP A 116 -8.48 15.26 -6.79
C ASP A 116 -8.10 16.70 -7.17
N PRO A 117 -7.06 16.90 -8.01
CA PRO A 117 -6.67 18.23 -8.46
C PRO A 117 -7.81 18.98 -9.16
N ASP A 118 -8.63 18.28 -9.93
CA ASP A 118 -9.72 18.87 -10.71
C ASP A 118 -10.89 19.32 -9.82
N ASP A 119 -11.12 18.61 -8.72
CA ASP A 119 -12.13 18.98 -7.73
C ASP A 119 -11.67 20.16 -6.86
N MET A 120 -10.36 20.22 -6.56
CA MET A 120 -9.79 21.35 -5.83
C MET A 120 -9.93 22.68 -6.57
N LEU A 121 -9.75 22.68 -7.89
CA LEU A 121 -9.85 23.90 -8.71
C LEU A 121 -11.26 24.50 -8.72
N LYS A 122 -12.30 23.73 -8.37
CA LYS A 122 -13.70 24.21 -8.32
C LYS A 122 -14.05 24.93 -7.03
N HIS A 123 -13.17 24.86 -6.03
CA HIS A 123 -13.40 25.38 -4.68
C HIS A 123 -12.35 26.42 -4.23
N LEU A 124 -11.49 26.85 -5.16
CA LEU A 124 -10.56 27.98 -5.04
C LEU A 124 -11.15 29.20 -5.73
#